data_AF-A0A662VMR4-F1
#
_entry.id   AF-A0A662VMR4-F1
#
_cell.length_a   1.000
_cell.length_b   1.000
_cell.length_c   1.000
_cell.angle_alpha   90.00
_cell.angle_beta   90.00
_cell.angle_gamma   90.00
#
_symmetry.space_group_name_H-M   'P 1'
#
loop_
_entity.id
_entity.type
_entity.pdbx_description
1 polymer ?
#
loop_
_entity_poly.entity_id
_entity_poly.type
_entity_poly.pdbx_seq_one_letter_code
_entity_poly.pdbx_strand_id
1 'polypeptide(L)'
;MKYLHWDETLFKDAEVFDADYLPDILLHRETQLNQLASNMKPALRGLTPINCVCLGPPATGKTTAVKLILNELKEYCLTAYVNCRNANTKHQIFSEIYRCVSGAVVRRGLSFNRLYVKLMDMLDNVLVYVWTI
;
A
#
# COMPACT_ATOMS: atom_id res chain seq x y z
N MET A 1 -23.47 34.33 -17.27
CA MET A 1 -22.51 34.33 -16.14
C MET A 1 -21.19 34.88 -16.66
N LYS A 2 -20.46 35.67 -15.87
CA LYS A 2 -19.30 36.45 -16.35
C LYS A 2 -17.94 35.72 -16.23
N TYR A 3 -17.91 34.48 -15.73
CA TYR A 3 -16.64 33.86 -15.31
C TYR A 3 -16.42 32.38 -15.64
N LEU A 4 -17.43 31.57 -15.94
CA LEU A 4 -17.24 30.21 -16.48
C LEU A 4 -18.55 29.70 -17.09
N HIS A 5 -18.48 29.07 -18.26
CA HIS A 5 -19.59 28.32 -18.85
C HIS A 5 -19.67 26.89 -18.26
N TRP A 6 -20.83 26.22 -18.36
CA TRP A 6 -21.07 24.91 -17.72
C TRP A 6 -20.21 23.77 -18.30
N ASP A 7 -19.66 24.04 -19.48
CA ASP A 7 -18.85 23.21 -20.35
C ASP A 7 -17.34 23.57 -20.28
N GLU A 8 -16.96 24.57 -19.46
CA GLU A 8 -15.58 24.97 -19.22
C GLU A 8 -15.08 24.45 -17.86
N THR A 9 -13.94 23.75 -17.85
CA THR A 9 -13.23 23.33 -16.62
C THR A 9 -11.94 24.14 -16.44
N LEU A 10 -11.70 24.64 -15.23
CA LEU A 10 -10.43 25.27 -14.84
C LEU A 10 -9.30 24.23 -14.72
N PHE A 11 -9.66 22.99 -14.40
CA PHE A 11 -8.71 21.92 -14.15
C PHE A 11 -8.48 21.12 -15.42
N LYS A 12 -7.20 20.92 -15.77
CA LYS A 12 -6.80 19.98 -16.82
C LYS A 12 -7.04 18.53 -16.40
N ASP A 13 -6.81 18.26 -15.13
CA ASP A 13 -7.06 16.98 -14.48
C ASP A 13 -7.52 17.28 -13.05
N ALA A 14 -8.72 16.84 -12.69
CA ALA A 14 -9.28 17.03 -11.35
C ALA A 14 -8.91 15.88 -10.41
N GLU A 15 -8.50 14.73 -10.94
CA GLU A 15 -8.16 13.53 -10.15
C GLU A 15 -6.90 13.73 -9.31
N VAL A 16 -6.01 14.65 -9.72
CA VAL A 16 -4.81 15.03 -8.95
C VAL A 16 -5.12 15.60 -7.55
N PHE A 17 -6.37 16.04 -7.33
CA PHE A 17 -6.83 16.54 -6.03
C PHE A 17 -7.50 15.46 -5.18
N ASP A 18 -7.65 14.24 -5.67
CA ASP A 18 -8.21 13.14 -4.90
C ASP A 18 -7.24 12.73 -3.77
N ALA A 19 -7.77 12.40 -2.61
CA ALA A 19 -6.98 12.01 -1.44
C ALA A 19 -6.22 10.69 -1.66
N ASP A 20 -6.70 9.85 -2.57
CA ASP A 20 -6.06 8.60 -2.96
C ASP A 20 -5.13 8.73 -4.18
N TYR A 21 -5.01 9.93 -4.77
CA TYR A 21 -4.09 10.18 -5.86
C TYR A 21 -2.65 9.89 -5.44
N LEU A 22 -1.95 9.09 -6.25
CA LEU A 22 -0.56 8.75 -6.05
C LEU A 22 0.28 9.50 -7.09
N PRO A 23 1.04 10.55 -6.70
CA PRO A 23 1.90 11.27 -7.63
C PRO A 23 3.10 10.40 -8.01
N ASP A 24 3.61 10.55 -9.24
CA ASP A 24 4.83 9.85 -9.69
C ASP A 24 6.08 10.28 -8.92
N ILE A 25 6.15 11.57 -8.54
CA ILE A 25 7.30 12.16 -7.83
C ILE A 25 6.81 12.77 -6.53
N LEU A 26 7.40 12.35 -5.42
CA LEU A 26 7.15 12.92 -4.09
C LEU A 26 8.32 13.82 -3.67
N LEU A 27 8.15 15.13 -3.90
CA LEU A 27 9.17 16.14 -3.58
C LEU A 27 9.48 16.19 -2.07
N HIS A 28 10.73 16.53 -1.76
CA HIS A 28 11.24 16.71 -0.39
C HIS A 28 11.19 15.45 0.50
N ARG A 29 11.01 14.26 -0.08
CA ARG A 29 11.00 12.97 0.62
C ARG A 29 12.05 11.97 0.13
N GLU A 30 13.00 12.42 -0.69
CA GLU A 30 14.05 11.60 -1.29
C GLU A 30 14.81 10.78 -0.25
N THR A 31 15.23 11.40 0.86
CA THR A 31 15.95 10.70 1.93
C THR A 31 15.12 9.58 2.56
N GLN A 32 13.83 9.82 2.86
CA GLN A 32 12.96 8.82 3.46
C GLN A 32 12.61 7.70 2.48
N LEU A 33 12.40 8.04 1.20
CA LEU A 33 12.18 7.05 0.14
C LEU A 33 13.41 6.16 -0.04
N ASN A 34 14.61 6.75 -0.09
CA ASN A 34 15.87 6.00 -0.19
C ASN A 34 16.10 5.07 1.01
N GLN A 35 15.75 5.51 2.22
CA GLN A 35 15.82 4.65 3.42
C GLN A 35 14.84 3.47 3.33
N LEU A 36 13.58 3.72 2.94
CA LEU A 36 12.59 2.67 2.73
C LEU A 36 13.06 1.69 1.65
N ALA A 37 13.52 2.18 0.50
CA ALA A 37 14.03 1.36 -0.59
C ALA A 37 15.23 0.50 -0.15
N SER A 38 16.18 1.08 0.60
CA SER A 38 17.33 0.35 1.12
C SER A 38 16.91 -0.80 2.04
N ASN A 39 15.92 -0.58 2.90
CA ASN A 39 15.43 -1.59 3.83
C ASN A 39 14.68 -2.74 3.12
N MET A 40 14.13 -2.48 1.94
CA MET A 40 13.40 -3.46 1.14
C MET A 40 14.24 -4.17 0.08
N LYS A 41 15.41 -3.63 -0.24
CA LYS A 41 16.35 -4.19 -1.21
C LYS A 41 16.68 -5.68 -1.00
N PRO A 42 16.76 -6.22 0.25
CA PRO A 42 16.94 -7.67 0.44
C PRO A 42 15.82 -8.52 -0.18
N ALA A 43 14.57 -8.04 -0.19
CA ALA A 43 13.43 -8.77 -0.75
C ALA A 43 13.58 -9.03 -2.25
N LEU A 44 14.23 -8.13 -2.99
CA LEU A 44 14.53 -8.30 -4.41
C LEU A 44 15.49 -9.47 -4.70
N ARG A 45 16.18 -9.97 -3.67
CA ARG A 45 17.11 -11.11 -3.76
C ARG A 45 16.57 -12.38 -3.10
N GLY A 46 15.28 -12.40 -2.74
CA GLY A 46 14.69 -13.48 -1.95
C GLY A 46 15.19 -13.55 -0.50
N LEU A 47 15.81 -12.48 -0.01
CA LEU A 47 16.24 -12.36 1.39
C LEU A 47 15.20 -11.60 2.21
N THR A 48 15.19 -11.83 3.51
CA THR A 48 14.25 -11.14 4.40
C THR A 48 14.55 -9.62 4.43
N PRO A 49 13.56 -8.76 4.14
CA PRO A 49 13.67 -7.30 4.27
C PRO A 49 13.85 -6.87 5.73
N ILE A 50 14.18 -5.59 5.93
CA ILE A 50 14.19 -4.97 7.25
C ILE A 50 12.81 -4.39 7.57
N ASN A 51 12.23 -4.81 8.69
CA ASN A 51 10.96 -4.25 9.18
C ASN A 51 11.10 -2.76 9.51
N CYS A 52 10.15 -1.95 9.06
CA CYS A 52 10.17 -0.50 9.19
C CYS A 52 8.90 0.02 9.86
N VAL A 53 9.04 1.09 10.66
CA VAL A 53 7.91 1.84 11.21
C VAL A 53 8.03 3.30 10.78
N CYS A 54 7.01 3.82 10.11
CA CYS A 54 6.99 5.21 9.62
C CYS A 54 6.21 6.12 10.57
N LEU A 55 6.92 6.86 11.42
CA LEU A 55 6.33 7.77 12.40
C LEU A 55 6.30 9.22 11.91
N GLY A 56 5.29 9.98 12.34
CA GLY A 56 5.21 11.43 12.13
C GLY A 56 3.78 11.97 12.12
N PRO A 57 3.58 13.30 12.11
CA PRO A 57 2.26 13.93 12.14
C PRO A 57 1.34 13.49 10.98
N PRO A 58 0.01 13.52 11.13
CA PRO A 58 -0.92 13.23 10.04
C PRO A 58 -0.73 14.19 8.85
N ALA A 59 -1.21 13.80 7.67
CA ALA A 59 -1.13 14.60 6.44
C ALA A 59 0.30 14.99 5.97
N THR A 60 1.34 14.29 6.45
CA THR A 60 2.73 14.55 6.05
C THR A 60 3.21 13.75 4.83
N GLY A 61 2.38 12.89 4.23
CA GLY A 61 2.76 12.10 3.05
C GLY A 61 3.44 10.76 3.36
N LYS A 62 3.36 10.27 4.61
CA LYS A 62 3.87 8.94 4.99
C LYS A 62 3.21 7.82 4.19
N THR A 63 1.88 7.85 4.09
CA THR A 63 1.10 6.85 3.33
C THR A 63 1.47 6.87 1.86
N THR A 64 1.60 8.07 1.27
CA THR A 64 2.01 8.27 -0.12
C THR A 64 3.41 7.68 -0.39
N ALA A 65 4.38 7.95 0.50
CA ALA A 65 5.73 7.40 0.37
C ALA A 65 5.76 5.87 0.41
N VAL A 66 4.99 5.25 1.31
CA VAL A 66 4.88 3.79 1.38
C VAL A 66 4.19 3.24 0.12
N LYS A 67 3.05 3.82 -0.29
CA LYS A 67 2.32 3.39 -1.50
C LYS A 67 3.22 3.46 -2.75
N LEU A 68 4.06 4.49 -2.88
CA LEU A 68 5.02 4.64 -3.98
C LEU A 68 6.03 3.49 -4.02
N ILE A 69 6.76 3.25 -2.93
CA ILE A 69 7.74 2.16 -2.86
C ILE A 69 7.07 0.81 -3.09
N LEU A 70 5.89 0.57 -2.52
CA LEU A 70 5.14 -0.66 -2.78
C LEU A 70 4.79 -0.80 -4.26
N ASN A 71 4.42 0.29 -4.94
CA ASN A 71 4.08 0.25 -6.35
C ASN A 71 5.28 -0.13 -7.22
N GLU A 72 6.48 0.39 -6.91
CA GLU A 72 7.72 -0.02 -7.57
C GLU A 72 8.07 -1.49 -7.31
N LEU A 73 7.88 -1.96 -6.07
CA LEU A 73 8.23 -3.34 -5.69
C LEU A 73 7.26 -4.39 -6.24
N LYS A 74 6.02 -4.03 -6.61
CA LYS A 74 5.04 -4.95 -7.20
C LYS A 74 5.54 -5.69 -8.44
N GLU A 75 6.46 -5.09 -9.19
CA GLU A 75 7.03 -5.72 -10.40
C GLU A 75 7.99 -6.86 -10.06
N TYR A 76 8.54 -6.89 -8.84
CA TYR A 76 9.61 -7.80 -8.44
C TYR A 76 9.16 -8.79 -7.36
N CYS A 77 8.21 -8.41 -6.50
CA CYS A 77 7.70 -9.26 -5.44
C CYS A 77 6.24 -8.96 -5.13
N LEU A 78 5.60 -9.91 -4.46
CA LEU A 78 4.24 -9.74 -3.95
C LEU A 78 4.26 -8.69 -2.84
N THR A 79 3.37 -7.71 -2.95
CA THR A 79 3.20 -6.65 -1.95
C THR A 79 1.74 -6.58 -1.50
N ALA A 80 1.55 -6.20 -0.23
CA ALA A 80 0.23 -5.95 0.33
C ALA A 80 0.22 -4.61 1.06
N TYR A 81 -0.86 -3.86 0.88
CA TYR A 81 -1.14 -2.63 1.62
C TYR A 81 -2.47 -2.80 2.36
N VAL A 82 -2.44 -2.67 3.69
CA VAL A 82 -3.64 -2.78 4.53
C VAL A 82 -3.83 -1.50 5.31
N ASN A 83 -5.00 -0.87 5.13
CA ASN A 83 -5.43 0.26 5.96
C ASN A 83 -6.14 -0.28 7.20
N CYS A 84 -5.44 -0.28 8.35
CA CYS A 84 -6.00 -0.79 9.61
C CYS A 84 -7.14 0.06 10.20
N ARG A 85 -7.44 1.26 9.66
CA ARG A 85 -8.66 1.99 10.02
C ARG A 85 -9.91 1.32 9.43
N ASN A 86 -9.78 0.70 8.26
CA ASN A 86 -10.86 0.01 7.57
C ASN A 86 -10.90 -1.48 7.94
N ALA A 87 -9.74 -2.11 8.06
CA ALA A 87 -9.57 -3.50 8.45
C ALA A 87 -8.94 -3.59 9.85
N ASN A 88 -9.78 -3.65 10.90
CA ASN A 88 -9.32 -3.55 12.29
C ASN A 88 -9.38 -4.87 13.07
N THR A 89 -9.92 -5.94 12.47
CA THR A 89 -9.89 -7.29 13.05
C THR A 89 -8.80 -8.14 12.40
N LYS A 90 -8.27 -9.13 13.14
CA LYS A 90 -7.31 -10.11 12.59
C LYS A 90 -7.83 -10.75 11.31
N HIS A 91 -9.12 -11.10 11.26
CA HIS A 91 -9.72 -11.72 10.08
C HIS A 91 -9.75 -10.76 8.88
N GLN A 92 -10.14 -9.50 9.08
CA GLN A 92 -10.15 -8.51 8.00
C GLN A 92 -8.74 -8.19 7.50
N ILE A 93 -7.77 -8.01 8.40
CA ILE A 93 -6.38 -7.72 8.02
C ILE A 93 -5.83 -8.85 7.15
N PHE A 94 -5.97 -10.11 7.60
CA PHE A 94 -5.49 -11.26 6.83
C PHE A 94 -6.28 -11.46 5.53
N SER A 95 -7.58 -11.12 5.51
CA SER A 95 -8.38 -11.18 4.29
C SER A 95 -7.93 -10.15 3.26
N GLU A 96 -7.52 -8.97 3.71
CA GLU A 96 -7.00 -7.92 2.85
C GLU A 96 -5.61 -8.27 2.32
N ILE A 97 -4.71 -8.81 3.15
CA ILE A 97 -3.41 -9.34 2.70
C ILE A 97 -3.63 -10.43 1.65
N TYR A 98 -4.52 -11.39 1.93
CA TYR A 98 -4.86 -12.45 0.98
C TYR A 98 -5.40 -11.89 -0.34
N ARG A 99 -6.26 -10.87 -0.30
CA ARG A 99 -6.78 -10.21 -1.49
C ARG A 99 -5.67 -9.56 -2.31
N CYS A 100 -4.74 -8.84 -1.66
CA CYS A 100 -3.60 -8.22 -2.34
C CYS A 100 -2.67 -9.24 -3.00
N VAL A 101 -2.40 -10.36 -2.32
CA VAL A 101 -1.42 -11.36 -2.77
C VAL A 101 -2.00 -12.33 -3.80
N SER A 102 -3.26 -12.76 -3.63
CA SER A 102 -3.90 -13.77 -4.49
C SER A 102 -4.77 -13.19 -5.60
N GLY A 103 -5.16 -11.91 -5.51
CA GLY A 103 -6.20 -11.31 -6.36
C GLY A 103 -7.62 -11.82 -6.07
N ALA A 104 -7.80 -12.80 -5.19
CA ALA A 104 -9.08 -13.41 -4.88
C ALA A 104 -9.69 -12.84 -3.59
N VAL A 105 -11.02 -12.69 -3.60
CA VAL A 105 -11.76 -12.28 -2.40
C VAL A 105 -12.02 -13.49 -1.51
N VAL A 106 -11.79 -13.34 -0.21
CA VAL A 106 -12.09 -14.37 0.78
C VAL A 106 -13.60 -14.66 0.80
N ARG A 107 -13.98 -15.93 0.63
CA ARG A 107 -15.39 -16.35 0.72
C ARG A 107 -15.93 -16.11 2.14
N ARG A 108 -17.16 -15.61 2.22
CA ARG A 108 -17.90 -15.47 3.49
C ARG A 108 -17.97 -16.81 4.21
N GLY A 109 -17.68 -16.81 5.52
CA GLY A 109 -17.68 -18.00 6.37
C GLY A 109 -16.38 -18.81 6.38
N LEU A 110 -15.31 -18.37 5.68
CA LEU A 110 -14.00 -19.01 5.81
C LEU A 110 -13.41 -18.72 7.21
N SER A 111 -13.07 -19.79 7.93
CA SER A 111 -12.42 -19.65 9.24
C SER A 111 -11.04 -19.01 9.11
N PHE A 112 -10.64 -18.26 10.14
CA PHE A 112 -9.32 -17.63 10.19
C PHE A 112 -8.19 -18.65 9.98
N ASN A 113 -8.23 -19.81 10.64
CA ASN A 113 -7.17 -20.82 10.50
C ASN A 113 -7.02 -21.31 9.07
N ARG A 114 -8.12 -21.50 8.33
CA ARG A 114 -8.05 -21.90 6.91
C ARG A 114 -7.50 -20.79 6.04
N LEU A 115 -7.88 -19.54 6.32
CA LEU A 115 -7.31 -18.37 5.63
C LEU A 115 -5.81 -18.26 5.90
N TYR A 116 -5.40 -18.41 7.15
CA TYR A 116 -4.00 -18.34 7.58
C TYR A 116 -3.15 -19.39 6.87
N VAL A 117 -3.57 -20.67 6.89
CA VAL A 117 -2.84 -21.75 6.22
C VAL A 117 -2.74 -21.48 4.72
N LYS A 118 -3.87 -21.16 4.06
CA LYS A 118 -3.88 -20.82 2.63
C LYS A 118 -2.97 -19.65 2.30
N LEU A 119 -2.95 -18.64 3.16
CA LEU A 119 -2.09 -17.48 2.96
C LEU A 119 -0.62 -17.91 3.11
N MET A 120 -0.26 -18.61 4.19
CA MET A 120 1.12 -19.05 4.41
C MET A 120 1.65 -19.96 3.29
N ASP A 121 0.83 -20.85 2.74
CA ASP A 121 1.20 -21.67 1.57
C ASP A 121 1.53 -20.83 0.30
N MET A 122 1.07 -19.57 0.24
CA MET A 122 1.36 -18.64 -0.85
C MET A 122 2.54 -17.71 -0.55
N LEU A 123 2.94 -17.59 0.71
CA LEU A 123 3.87 -16.54 1.19
C LEU A 123 5.35 -16.98 1.24
N ASP A 124 5.74 -18.09 0.60
CA ASP A 124 7.11 -18.63 0.65
C ASP A 124 8.23 -17.60 0.31
N ASN A 125 7.91 -16.44 -0.27
CA ASN A 125 8.83 -15.29 -0.46
C ASN A 125 8.12 -13.92 -0.47
N VAL A 126 7.34 -13.53 0.56
CA VAL A 126 6.47 -12.34 0.47
C VAL A 126 6.76 -11.23 1.49
N LEU A 127 6.85 -10.01 0.96
CA LEU A 127 7.01 -8.75 1.66
C LEU A 127 5.65 -8.24 2.16
N VAL A 128 5.33 -8.50 3.43
CA VAL A 128 4.08 -8.04 4.04
C VAL A 128 4.29 -6.70 4.73
N TYR A 129 3.65 -5.64 4.23
CA TYR A 129 3.60 -4.35 4.91
C TYR A 129 2.26 -4.14 5.60
N VAL A 130 2.32 -4.10 6.93
CA VAL A 130 1.17 -3.79 7.79
C VAL A 130 1.32 -2.36 8.27
N TRP A 131 0.36 -1.50 7.96
CA TRP A 131 0.31 -0.14 8.49
C TRP A 131 -0.64 -0.09 9.69
N THR A 132 -0.11 0.25 10.85
CA THR A 132 -0.87 0.81 11.98
C THR A 132 -0.35 2.21 12.27
N ILE A 133 -1.27 3.14 12.55
CA ILE A 133 -0.98 4.51 13.01
C ILE A 133 -0.02 4.47 14.20
#